data_AF-A0A9R0J5I4-F1
#
_entry.id   AF-A0A9R0J5I4-F1
#
_cell.length_a   1.000
_cell.length_b   1.000
_cell.length_c   1.000
_cell.angle_alpha   90.00
_cell.angle_beta   90.00
_cell.angle_gamma   90.00
#
_symmetry.space_group_name_H-M   'P 1'
#
loop_
_entity.id
_entity.type
_entity.pdbx_description
1 polymer ?
#
loop_
_entity_poly.entity_id
_entity_poly.type
_entity_poly.pdbx_seq_one_letter_code
_entity_poly.pdbx_strand_id
1 'polypeptide(L)'
;MVKDVHGRRRCERNNKIERRDDEREKKQRQEQIKDETESNLINLRRSIYLTIMSSVDFEEAGHKLLKIKVEAGQEMELNIMLLECCSQERTYLRYYGLLGQRFCMVNTVYQKNFDKCFVEQYSMVHRLETNKLQNVAKFFGHLLATDALSWHLLAYIRLTEEDTTSSSRIFIKFLFQELSEHLGIRLLIQRLNEPAMQDSLDSIFPKDNLRNTRFAINFFTSIGLGGITENLREYLKNMPPMIMQQQKPESEDDSSSSSSDDDRRRRMKRKNDDSSSGRHRKRRKAD
;
A
#
# COMPACT_ATOMS: atom_id res chain seq x y z
N MET A 1 -92.03 11.20 -1.10
CA MET A 1 -90.81 12.01 -1.36
C MET A 1 -89.78 11.87 -0.23
N VAL A 2 -89.49 10.65 0.28
CA VAL A 2 -88.65 10.46 1.50
C VAL A 2 -87.56 9.36 1.36
N LYS A 3 -87.43 8.68 0.22
CA LYS A 3 -86.45 7.56 0.09
C LYS A 3 -85.03 7.96 -0.38
N ASP A 4 -84.80 9.17 -0.88
CA ASP A 4 -83.50 9.55 -1.47
C ASP A 4 -82.49 10.25 -0.53
N VAL A 5 -82.91 10.69 0.66
CA VAL A 5 -82.02 11.45 1.57
C VAL A 5 -81.05 10.53 2.32
N HIS A 6 -81.43 9.26 2.55
CA HIS A 6 -80.60 8.30 3.29
C HIS A 6 -79.47 7.70 2.45
N GLY A 7 -79.67 7.55 1.13
CA GLY A 7 -78.64 7.06 0.20
C GLY A 7 -77.51 8.07 -0.02
N ARG A 8 -77.85 9.36 -0.22
CA ARG A 8 -76.85 10.44 -0.40
C ARG A 8 -76.01 10.67 0.86
N ARG A 9 -76.63 10.68 2.04
CA ARG A 9 -75.90 10.82 3.32
C ARG A 9 -74.95 9.67 3.61
N ARG A 10 -75.20 8.45 3.09
CA ARG A 10 -74.31 7.28 3.28
C ARG A 10 -73.11 7.33 2.31
N CYS A 11 -73.33 7.77 1.07
CA CYS A 11 -72.28 7.96 0.07
C CYS A 11 -71.33 9.13 0.42
N GLU A 12 -71.86 10.23 0.98
CA GLU A 12 -71.04 11.35 1.47
C GLU A 12 -70.22 10.98 2.72
N ARG A 13 -70.75 10.09 3.57
CA ARG A 13 -70.05 9.62 4.77
C ARG A 13 -68.92 8.64 4.41
N ASN A 14 -69.14 7.74 3.45
CA ASN A 14 -68.09 6.86 2.92
C ASN A 14 -66.98 7.65 2.21
N ASN A 15 -67.34 8.62 1.34
CA ASN A 15 -66.36 9.51 0.71
C ASN A 15 -65.54 10.34 1.72
N LYS A 16 -66.11 10.69 2.87
CA LYS A 16 -65.39 11.40 3.95
C LYS A 16 -64.47 10.48 4.76
N ILE A 17 -64.77 9.18 4.84
CA ILE A 17 -63.94 8.19 5.53
C ILE A 17 -62.75 7.82 4.64
N GLU A 18 -62.99 7.51 3.37
CA GLU A 18 -61.93 7.23 2.38
C GLU A 18 -60.95 8.39 2.22
N ARG A 19 -61.44 9.64 2.14
CA ARG A 19 -60.56 10.83 2.09
C ARG A 19 -59.73 11.04 3.37
N ARG A 20 -60.26 10.63 4.53
CA ARG A 20 -59.54 10.74 5.81
C ARG A 20 -58.50 9.64 5.97
N ASP A 21 -58.75 8.46 5.42
CA ASP A 21 -57.78 7.37 5.40
C ASP A 21 -56.66 7.66 4.38
N ASP A 22 -56.96 8.23 3.21
CA ASP A 22 -55.96 8.72 2.26
C ASP A 22 -55.08 9.86 2.83
N GLU A 23 -55.67 10.76 3.62
CA GLU A 23 -54.92 11.82 4.32
C GLU A 23 -54.07 11.27 5.47
N ARG A 24 -54.50 10.20 6.14
CA ARG A 24 -53.73 9.51 7.18
C ARG A 24 -52.58 8.69 6.58
N GLU A 25 -52.79 8.00 5.47
CA GLU A 25 -51.73 7.31 4.73
C GLU A 25 -50.71 8.30 4.14
N LYS A 26 -51.17 9.46 3.64
CA LYS A 26 -50.26 10.54 3.19
C LYS A 26 -49.47 11.17 4.35
N LYS A 27 -50.08 11.33 5.53
CA LYS A 27 -49.37 11.80 6.74
C LYS A 27 -48.38 10.77 7.27
N GLN A 28 -48.72 9.48 7.26
CA GLN A 28 -47.79 8.39 7.62
C GLN A 28 -46.64 8.25 6.61
N ARG A 29 -46.86 8.53 5.32
CA ARG A 29 -45.79 8.61 4.31
C ARG A 29 -44.92 9.86 4.44
N GLN A 30 -45.43 10.95 5.01
CA GLN A 30 -44.66 12.16 5.31
C GLN A 30 -43.90 12.06 6.65
N GLU A 31 -44.32 11.19 7.56
CA GLU A 31 -43.53 10.73 8.72
C GLU A 31 -42.54 9.63 8.31
N GLN A 32 -41.84 9.79 7.19
CA GLN A 32 -40.62 9.01 6.93
C GLN A 32 -39.60 9.43 7.98
N ILE A 33 -39.43 8.59 9.01
CA ILE A 33 -38.41 8.72 10.03
C ILE A 33 -37.07 8.74 9.30
N LYS A 34 -36.49 9.94 9.19
CA LYS A 34 -35.17 10.15 8.60
C LYS A 34 -34.16 9.58 9.59
N ASP A 35 -33.59 8.42 9.27
CA ASP A 35 -32.62 7.76 10.14
C ASP A 35 -31.30 8.56 10.13
N GLU A 36 -31.08 9.35 11.19
CA GLU A 36 -29.84 10.11 11.39
C GLU A 36 -28.74 9.28 12.07
N THR A 37 -29.02 8.01 12.43
CA THR A 37 -28.13 7.22 13.30
C THR A 37 -27.13 6.33 12.55
N GLU A 38 -27.11 6.34 11.21
CA GLU A 38 -26.28 5.48 10.35
C GLU A 38 -26.28 3.99 10.77
N SER A 39 -27.33 3.54 11.47
CA SER A 39 -27.37 2.25 12.17
C SER A 39 -27.19 1.06 11.22
N ASN A 40 -27.77 1.16 10.02
CA ASN A 40 -27.65 0.16 8.96
C ASN A 40 -26.21 0.03 8.44
N LEU A 41 -25.49 1.15 8.32
CA LEU A 41 -24.09 1.16 7.88
C LEU A 41 -23.19 0.47 8.92
N ILE A 42 -23.39 0.79 10.20
CA ILE A 42 -22.64 0.18 11.31
C ILE A 42 -22.90 -1.33 11.37
N ASN A 43 -24.16 -1.75 11.18
CA ASN A 43 -24.52 -3.17 11.14
C ASN A 43 -23.88 -3.89 9.94
N LEU A 44 -23.84 -3.25 8.77
CA LEU A 44 -23.16 -3.76 7.59
C LEU A 44 -21.65 -3.94 7.86
N ARG A 45 -20.97 -2.90 8.36
CA ARG A 45 -19.54 -2.97 8.72
C ARG A 45 -19.24 -4.09 9.70
N ARG A 46 -20.06 -4.24 10.74
CA ARG A 46 -19.94 -5.33 11.73
C ARG A 46 -20.13 -6.70 11.07
N SER A 47 -21.11 -6.85 10.18
CA SER A 47 -21.36 -8.10 9.47
C SER A 47 -20.18 -8.50 8.57
N ILE A 48 -19.62 -7.54 7.84
CA ILE A 48 -18.44 -7.75 6.99
C ILE A 48 -17.23 -8.14 7.84
N TYR A 49 -16.94 -7.37 8.91
CA TYR A 49 -15.85 -7.67 9.84
C TYR A 49 -15.94 -9.08 10.42
N LEU A 50 -17.10 -9.44 10.98
CA LEU A 50 -17.30 -10.77 11.57
C LEU A 50 -17.16 -11.88 10.53
N THR A 51 -17.61 -11.64 9.30
CA THR A 51 -17.47 -12.62 8.21
C THR A 51 -16.01 -12.83 7.83
N ILE A 52 -15.23 -11.75 7.71
CA ILE A 52 -13.79 -11.81 7.39
C ILE A 52 -13.02 -12.54 8.50
N MET A 53 -13.28 -12.21 9.77
CA MET A 53 -12.54 -12.75 10.91
C MET A 53 -12.94 -14.19 11.31
N SER A 54 -14.16 -14.60 11.00
CA SER A 54 -14.64 -15.96 11.30
C SER A 54 -14.36 -16.99 10.20
N SER A 55 -13.97 -16.53 9.01
CA SER A 55 -13.66 -17.42 7.89
C SER A 55 -12.21 -17.87 7.97
N VAL A 56 -11.96 -19.15 7.69
CA VAL A 56 -10.60 -19.72 7.74
C VAL A 56 -9.87 -19.47 6.42
N ASP A 57 -10.60 -19.55 5.31
CA ASP A 57 -10.05 -19.43 3.96
C ASP A 57 -10.68 -18.26 3.18
N PHE A 58 -9.91 -17.66 2.27
CA PHE A 58 -10.35 -16.50 1.49
C PHE A 58 -11.47 -16.86 0.52
N GLU A 59 -11.54 -18.11 0.06
CA GLU A 59 -12.63 -18.57 -0.79
C GLU A 59 -13.96 -18.60 -0.05
N GLU A 60 -13.94 -19.12 1.17
CA GLU A 60 -15.09 -19.18 2.07
C GLU A 60 -15.56 -17.77 2.42
N ALA A 61 -14.63 -16.90 2.81
CA ALA A 61 -14.91 -15.51 3.12
C ALA A 61 -15.53 -14.78 1.93
N GLY A 62 -14.93 -14.90 0.73
CA GLY A 62 -15.44 -14.29 -0.49
C GLY A 62 -16.84 -14.75 -0.84
N HIS A 63 -17.11 -16.06 -0.74
CA HIS A 63 -18.44 -16.60 -1.01
C HIS A 63 -19.49 -16.15 0.03
N LYS A 64 -19.13 -16.07 1.32
CA LYS A 64 -20.03 -15.55 2.37
C LYS A 64 -20.32 -14.06 2.18
N LEU A 65 -19.30 -13.26 1.90
CA LEU A 65 -19.42 -11.82 1.69
C LEU A 65 -20.28 -11.49 0.46
N LEU A 66 -20.15 -12.23 -0.65
CA LEU A 66 -20.99 -12.05 -1.84
C LEU A 66 -22.48 -12.39 -1.61
N LYS A 67 -22.81 -13.14 -0.54
CA LYS A 67 -24.19 -13.42 -0.14
C LYS A 67 -24.80 -12.35 0.75
N ILE A 68 -23.98 -11.47 1.34
CA ILE A 68 -24.48 -10.32 2.08
C ILE A 68 -25.17 -9.41 1.08
N LYS A 69 -26.44 -9.07 1.33
CA LYS A 69 -27.19 -8.13 0.49
C LYS A 69 -26.64 -6.72 0.74
N VAL A 70 -25.66 -6.32 -0.07
CA VAL A 70 -25.14 -4.96 -0.08
C VAL A 70 -26.09 -4.11 -0.93
N GLU A 71 -26.57 -3.00 -0.38
CA GLU A 71 -27.39 -2.06 -1.14
C GLU A 71 -26.54 -1.35 -2.20
N ALA A 72 -27.16 -0.96 -3.32
CA ALA A 72 -26.46 -0.25 -4.38
C ALA A 72 -25.84 1.05 -3.81
N GLY A 73 -24.51 1.17 -3.94
CA GLY A 73 -23.74 2.29 -3.40
C GLY A 73 -22.97 2.00 -2.11
N GLN A 74 -23.28 0.92 -1.39
CA GLN A 74 -22.53 0.49 -0.19
C GLN A 74 -21.38 -0.48 -0.51
N GLU A 75 -21.15 -0.82 -1.78
CA GLU A 75 -20.07 -1.73 -2.20
C GLU A 75 -18.67 -1.22 -1.83
N MET A 76 -18.52 0.11 -1.68
CA MET A 76 -17.26 0.71 -1.22
C MET A 76 -16.95 0.36 0.24
N GLU A 77 -17.97 0.19 1.09
CA GLU A 77 -17.80 -0.18 2.50
C GLU A 77 -17.15 -1.55 2.67
N LEU A 78 -17.42 -2.48 1.74
CA LEU A 78 -16.76 -3.78 1.74
C LEU A 78 -15.25 -3.63 1.52
N ASN A 79 -14.84 -2.83 0.54
CA ASN A 79 -13.44 -2.59 0.25
C ASN A 79 -12.74 -1.84 1.39
N ILE A 80 -13.41 -0.84 1.98
CA ILE A 80 -12.89 -0.08 3.13
C ILE A 80 -12.69 -1.04 4.30
N MET A 81 -13.72 -1.80 4.69
CA MET A 81 -13.62 -2.74 5.81
C MET A 81 -12.55 -3.80 5.60
N LEU A 82 -12.43 -4.35 4.38
CA LEU A 82 -11.39 -5.32 4.04
C LEU A 82 -9.99 -4.73 4.22
N LEU A 83 -9.78 -3.49 3.76
CA LEU A 83 -8.51 -2.80 3.86
C LEU A 83 -8.19 -2.40 5.30
N GLU A 84 -9.19 -1.95 6.07
CA GLU A 84 -9.06 -1.62 7.49
C GLU A 84 -8.66 -2.85 8.30
N CYS A 85 -9.34 -4.00 8.12
CA CYS A 85 -8.97 -5.26 8.74
C CYS A 85 -7.51 -5.63 8.42
N CYS A 86 -7.14 -5.57 7.14
CA CYS A 86 -5.78 -5.85 6.69
C CYS A 86 -4.75 -4.92 7.35
N SER A 87 -5.06 -3.64 7.49
CA SER A 87 -4.14 -2.65 8.07
C SER A 87 -3.88 -2.87 9.55
N GLN A 88 -4.88 -3.37 10.30
CA GLN A 88 -4.82 -3.55 11.75
C GLN A 88 -4.10 -4.83 12.18
N GLU A 89 -3.85 -5.76 11.25
CA GLU A 89 -3.10 -6.97 11.56
C GLU A 89 -1.68 -6.68 12.05
N ARG A 90 -1.18 -7.53 12.95
CA ARG A 90 0.21 -7.41 13.42
C ARG A 90 1.21 -7.66 12.30
N THR A 91 0.87 -8.56 11.37
CA THR A 91 1.70 -8.95 10.24
C THR A 91 0.81 -9.16 9.04
N TYR A 92 1.23 -8.72 7.86
CA TYR A 92 0.47 -8.92 6.63
C TYR A 92 0.18 -10.40 6.39
N LEU A 93 -1.10 -10.72 6.17
CA LEU A 93 -1.57 -12.04 5.78
C LEU A 93 -1.97 -12.04 4.31
N ARG A 94 -1.41 -12.99 3.54
CA ARG A 94 -1.73 -13.15 2.11
C ARG A 94 -3.22 -13.39 1.84
N TYR A 95 -3.95 -13.89 2.84
CA TYR A 95 -5.40 -14.01 2.86
C TYR A 95 -6.12 -12.74 2.36
N TYR A 96 -5.71 -11.56 2.84
CA TYR A 96 -6.36 -10.30 2.45
C TYR A 96 -6.13 -9.98 0.96
N GLY A 97 -4.89 -10.12 0.48
CA GLY A 97 -4.55 -9.91 -0.94
C GLY A 97 -5.36 -10.83 -1.87
N LEU A 98 -5.45 -12.12 -1.54
CA LEU A 98 -6.23 -13.10 -2.31
C LEU A 98 -7.74 -12.79 -2.30
N LEU A 99 -8.26 -12.37 -1.16
CA LEU A 99 -9.65 -11.95 -1.03
C LEU A 99 -9.94 -10.71 -1.88
N GLY A 100 -9.08 -9.68 -1.80
CA GLY A 100 -9.18 -8.47 -2.62
C GLY A 100 -9.07 -8.76 -4.12
N GLN A 101 -8.15 -9.63 -4.52
CA GLN A 101 -7.99 -10.10 -5.90
C GLN A 101 -9.29 -10.74 -6.40
N ARG A 102 -9.87 -11.64 -5.61
CA ARG A 102 -11.13 -12.31 -5.95
C ARG A 102 -12.26 -11.30 -6.18
N PHE A 103 -12.40 -10.28 -5.33
CA PHE A 103 -13.40 -9.23 -5.53
C PHE A 103 -13.18 -8.44 -6.82
N CYS A 104 -11.95 -8.06 -7.12
CA CYS A 104 -11.61 -7.36 -8.37
C CYS A 104 -11.96 -8.19 -9.61
N MET A 105 -11.76 -9.52 -9.56
CA MET A 105 -12.07 -10.44 -10.66
C MET A 105 -13.57 -10.72 -10.82
N VAL A 106 -14.37 -10.59 -9.75
CA VAL A 106 -15.82 -10.83 -9.80
C VAL A 106 -16.57 -9.64 -10.40
N ASN A 107 -16.24 -8.41 -9.99
CA ASN A 107 -16.91 -7.21 -10.49
C ASN A 107 -15.96 -6.02 -10.55
N THR A 108 -15.94 -5.36 -11.72
CA THR A 108 -15.17 -4.13 -11.97
C THR A 108 -15.51 -2.97 -11.01
N VAL A 109 -16.67 -2.99 -10.37
CA VAL A 109 -17.02 -1.99 -9.35
C VAL A 109 -16.08 -2.09 -8.14
N TYR A 110 -15.73 -3.29 -7.70
CA TYR A 110 -14.77 -3.47 -6.61
C TYR A 110 -13.36 -3.00 -7.01
N GLN A 111 -12.96 -3.24 -8.26
CA GLN A 111 -11.70 -2.73 -8.79
C GLN A 111 -11.63 -1.20 -8.68
N LYS A 112 -12.65 -0.50 -9.20
CA LYS A 112 -12.74 0.97 -9.13
C LYS A 112 -12.79 1.51 -7.70
N ASN A 113 -13.45 0.77 -6.80
CA ASN A 113 -13.51 1.16 -5.39
C ASN A 113 -12.14 0.98 -4.71
N PHE A 114 -11.39 -0.09 -5.02
CA PHE A 114 -10.02 -0.25 -4.51
C PHE A 114 -9.06 0.80 -5.09
N ASP A 115 -9.24 1.22 -6.35
CA ASP A 115 -8.49 2.35 -6.92
C ASP A 115 -8.70 3.63 -6.10
N LYS A 116 -9.95 3.94 -5.74
CA LYS A 116 -10.26 5.09 -4.85
C LYS A 116 -9.65 4.92 -3.47
N CYS A 117 -9.77 3.73 -2.87
CA CYS A 117 -9.15 3.45 -1.58
C CYS A 117 -7.63 3.65 -1.63
N PHE A 118 -6.96 3.28 -2.72
CA PHE A 118 -5.52 3.49 -2.86
C PHE A 118 -5.16 4.98 -2.80
N VAL A 119 -5.86 5.81 -3.57
CA VAL A 119 -5.63 7.27 -3.62
C VAL A 119 -5.87 7.90 -2.26
N GLU A 120 -6.97 7.55 -1.59
CA GLU A 120 -7.31 8.06 -0.27
C GLU A 120 -6.26 7.64 0.78
N GLN A 121 -5.87 6.36 0.81
CA GLN A 121 -4.86 5.87 1.74
C GLN A 121 -3.49 6.50 1.51
N TYR A 122 -3.08 6.66 0.25
CA TYR A 122 -1.79 7.29 -0.06
C TYR A 122 -1.79 8.79 0.31
N SER A 123 -2.91 9.50 0.12
CA SER A 123 -3.04 10.90 0.55
C SER A 123 -2.88 11.09 2.07
N MET A 124 -3.31 10.09 2.85
CA MET A 124 -3.26 10.09 4.32
C MET A 124 -2.09 9.28 4.89
N VAL A 125 -1.14 8.84 4.05
CA VAL A 125 -0.01 7.96 4.42
C VAL A 125 0.82 8.50 5.59
N HIS A 126 0.94 9.82 5.71
CA HIS A 126 1.69 10.49 6.78
C HIS A 126 1.04 10.34 8.17
N ARG A 127 -0.25 9.98 8.25
CA ARG A 127 -0.98 9.79 9.50
C ARG A 127 -0.99 8.34 9.98
N LEU A 128 -0.55 7.41 9.13
CA LEU A 128 -0.54 5.99 9.42
C LEU A 128 0.74 5.59 10.15
N GLU A 129 0.61 4.68 11.11
CA GLU A 129 1.75 4.05 11.78
C GLU A 129 2.46 3.06 10.85
N THR A 130 3.73 2.76 11.14
CA THR A 130 4.60 1.94 10.28
C THR A 130 4.05 0.56 9.95
N ASN A 131 3.38 -0.10 10.90
CA ASN A 131 2.78 -1.42 10.66
C ASN A 131 1.60 -1.34 9.68
N LYS A 132 0.74 -0.33 9.83
CA LYS A 132 -0.37 -0.08 8.89
C LYS A 132 0.17 0.20 7.48
N LEU A 133 1.21 1.03 7.38
CA LEU A 133 1.87 1.32 6.10
C LEU A 133 2.38 0.05 5.43
N GLN A 134 3.04 -0.83 6.19
CA GLN A 134 3.55 -2.08 5.68
C GLN A 134 2.43 -2.98 5.15
N ASN A 135 1.38 -3.19 5.93
CA ASN A 135 0.29 -4.10 5.53
C ASN A 135 -0.48 -3.57 4.32
N VAL A 136 -0.81 -2.27 4.30
CA VAL A 136 -1.53 -1.64 3.19
C VAL A 136 -0.67 -1.64 1.92
N ALA A 137 0.63 -1.37 2.03
CA ALA A 137 1.54 -1.42 0.88
C ALA A 137 1.65 -2.84 0.30
N LYS A 138 1.76 -3.87 1.16
CA LYS A 138 1.78 -5.27 0.73
C LYS A 138 0.45 -5.71 0.10
N PHE A 139 -0.68 -5.27 0.64
CA PHE A 139 -2.00 -5.52 0.07
C PHE A 139 -2.10 -4.99 -1.37
N PHE A 140 -1.77 -3.72 -1.60
CA PHE A 140 -1.82 -3.16 -2.95
C PHE A 140 -0.72 -3.71 -3.87
N GLY A 141 0.45 -4.05 -3.32
CA GLY A 141 1.51 -4.73 -4.06
C GLY A 141 1.04 -6.08 -4.62
N HIS A 142 0.30 -6.85 -3.83
CA HIS A 142 -0.31 -8.10 -4.28
C HIS A 142 -1.33 -7.89 -5.41
N LEU A 143 -2.21 -6.89 -5.28
CA LEU A 143 -3.23 -6.61 -6.30
C LEU A 143 -2.63 -6.12 -7.62
N LEU A 144 -1.56 -5.32 -7.58
CA LEU A 144 -0.83 -4.90 -8.77
C LEU A 144 -0.07 -6.06 -9.41
N ALA A 145 0.59 -6.89 -8.61
CA ALA A 145 1.35 -8.05 -9.12
C ALA A 145 0.46 -9.11 -9.79
N THR A 146 -0.80 -9.22 -9.38
CA THR A 146 -1.77 -10.19 -9.93
C THR A 146 -2.63 -9.61 -11.05
N ASP A 147 -2.31 -8.40 -11.53
CA ASP A 147 -3.09 -7.65 -12.53
C ASP A 147 -4.57 -7.44 -12.13
N ALA A 148 -4.87 -7.49 -10.82
CA ALA A 148 -6.20 -7.23 -10.28
C ALA A 148 -6.51 -5.71 -10.27
N LEU A 149 -5.49 -4.88 -10.08
CA LEU A 149 -5.55 -3.43 -10.24
C LEU A 149 -4.61 -2.97 -11.36
N SER A 150 -4.96 -1.84 -11.97
CA SER A 150 -4.12 -1.24 -13.01
C SER A 150 -2.88 -0.59 -12.41
N TRP A 151 -1.74 -0.76 -13.10
CA TRP A 151 -0.47 -0.13 -12.75
C TRP A 151 -0.49 1.40 -12.90
N HIS A 152 -1.51 1.97 -13.54
CA HIS A 152 -1.73 3.42 -13.57
C HIS A 152 -1.87 4.03 -12.16
N LEU A 153 -2.19 3.23 -11.13
CA LEU A 153 -2.18 3.68 -9.73
C LEU A 153 -0.82 4.23 -9.28
N LEU A 154 0.28 3.77 -9.88
CA LEU A 154 1.62 4.25 -9.56
C LEU A 154 1.81 5.73 -9.91
N ALA A 155 0.99 6.30 -10.82
CA ALA A 155 1.05 7.72 -11.18
C ALA A 155 0.76 8.66 -10.00
N TYR A 156 -0.01 8.21 -9.00
CA TYR A 156 -0.31 8.99 -7.80
C TYR A 156 0.88 9.08 -6.83
N ILE A 157 1.89 8.23 -7.01
CA ILE A 157 3.11 8.23 -6.21
C ILE A 157 4.12 9.15 -6.87
N ARG A 158 4.65 10.13 -6.13
CA ARG A 158 5.78 10.96 -6.56
C ARG A 158 6.99 10.66 -5.69
N LEU A 159 8.14 10.38 -6.30
CA LEU A 159 9.40 10.08 -5.61
C LEU A 159 10.40 11.23 -5.82
N THR A 160 10.19 12.33 -5.10
CA THR A 160 11.09 13.49 -5.06
C THR A 160 11.52 13.77 -3.62
N GLU A 161 12.63 14.50 -3.45
CA GLU A 161 13.11 14.86 -2.11
C GLU A 161 12.13 15.78 -1.36
N GLU A 162 11.49 16.70 -2.08
CA GLU A 162 10.61 17.74 -1.53
C GLU A 162 9.19 17.22 -1.23
N ASP A 163 8.64 16.34 -2.07
CA ASP A 163 7.25 15.89 -1.94
C ASP A 163 7.08 14.59 -1.16
N THR A 164 8.18 13.88 -0.85
CA THR A 164 8.10 12.62 -0.09
C THR A 164 8.43 12.77 1.38
N THR A 165 7.48 12.38 2.21
CA THR A 165 7.68 12.19 3.65
C THR A 165 8.35 10.84 3.95
N SER A 166 8.87 10.67 5.17
CA SER A 166 9.41 9.39 5.65
C SER A 166 8.38 8.26 5.55
N SER A 167 7.12 8.51 5.92
CA SER A 167 6.01 7.55 5.80
C SER A 167 5.76 7.15 4.34
N SER A 168 5.79 8.10 3.41
CA SER A 168 5.64 7.83 1.98
C SER A 168 6.76 6.93 1.46
N ARG A 169 8.00 7.20 1.86
CA ARG A 169 9.18 6.38 1.51
C ARG A 169 9.07 4.96 2.06
N ILE A 170 8.59 4.80 3.30
CA ILE A 170 8.35 3.48 3.90
C ILE A 170 7.26 2.72 3.14
N PHE A 171 6.17 3.39 2.75
CA PHE A 171 5.10 2.80 1.94
C PHE A 171 5.63 2.31 0.59
N ILE A 172 6.33 3.18 -0.15
CA ILE A 172 6.90 2.84 -1.47
C ILE A 172 7.91 1.69 -1.33
N LYS A 173 8.74 1.69 -0.28
CA LYS A 173 9.66 0.59 0.01
C LYS A 173 8.92 -0.74 0.09
N PHE A 174 7.90 -0.85 0.94
CA PHE A 174 7.18 -2.11 1.13
C PHE A 174 6.38 -2.51 -0.12
N LEU A 175 5.83 -1.55 -0.84
CA LEU A 175 5.09 -1.79 -2.09
C LEU A 175 5.99 -2.45 -3.15
N PHE A 176 7.16 -1.86 -3.43
CA PHE A 176 8.08 -2.39 -4.43
C PHE A 176 8.79 -3.67 -3.98
N GLN A 177 9.04 -3.84 -2.67
CA GLN A 177 9.55 -5.10 -2.14
C GLN A 177 8.52 -6.24 -2.35
N GLU A 178 7.24 -5.99 -2.07
CA GLU A 178 6.18 -6.97 -2.32
C GLU A 178 6.05 -7.31 -3.82
N LEU A 179 6.08 -6.29 -4.69
CA LEU A 179 6.06 -6.50 -6.15
C LEU A 179 7.24 -7.37 -6.62
N SER A 180 8.45 -7.10 -6.10
CA SER A 180 9.63 -7.88 -6.42
C SER A 180 9.59 -9.30 -5.86
N GLU A 181 8.97 -9.51 -4.70
CA GLU A 181 8.79 -10.84 -4.10
C GLU A 181 7.80 -11.68 -4.90
N HIS A 182 6.71 -11.07 -5.37
CA HIS A 182 5.67 -11.75 -6.15
C HIS A 182 6.06 -12.03 -7.61
N LEU A 183 6.64 -11.06 -8.32
CA LEU A 183 6.97 -11.18 -9.75
C LEU A 183 8.40 -11.67 -10.00
N GLY A 184 9.29 -11.43 -9.04
CA GLY A 184 10.74 -11.50 -9.26
C GLY A 184 11.28 -10.26 -9.98
N ILE A 185 12.56 -9.96 -9.75
CA ILE A 185 13.20 -8.73 -10.24
C ILE A 185 13.17 -8.59 -11.78
N ARG A 186 13.32 -9.70 -12.52
CA ARG A 186 13.39 -9.67 -13.99
C ARG A 186 12.05 -9.29 -14.61
N LEU A 187 10.96 -9.92 -14.16
CA LEU A 187 9.63 -9.64 -14.68
C LEU A 187 9.15 -8.25 -14.24
N LEU A 188 9.49 -7.84 -13.02
CA LEU A 188 9.23 -6.48 -12.55
C LEU A 188 9.90 -5.43 -13.45
N ILE A 189 11.19 -5.59 -13.79
CA ILE A 189 11.88 -4.69 -14.71
C ILE A 189 11.21 -4.67 -16.09
N GLN A 190 10.83 -5.83 -16.61
CA GLN A 190 10.14 -5.92 -17.91
C GLN A 190 8.82 -5.13 -17.91
N ARG A 191 8.02 -5.29 -16.85
CA ARG A 191 6.76 -4.55 -16.69
C ARG A 191 7.01 -3.04 -16.52
N LEU A 192 7.97 -2.65 -15.68
CA LEU A 192 8.30 -1.23 -15.48
C LEU A 192 8.84 -0.54 -16.75
N ASN A 193 9.34 -1.31 -17.72
CA ASN A 193 9.85 -0.80 -18.99
C ASN A 193 8.81 -0.83 -20.12
N GLU A 194 7.57 -1.24 -19.84
CA GLU A 194 6.52 -1.29 -20.87
C GLU A 194 6.13 0.13 -21.32
N PRO A 195 6.12 0.41 -22.65
CA PRO A 195 5.90 1.77 -23.16
C PRO A 195 4.57 2.38 -22.73
N ALA A 196 3.51 1.57 -22.64
CA ALA A 196 2.17 2.02 -22.28
C ALA A 196 2.06 2.56 -20.84
N MET A 197 3.02 2.23 -19.96
CA MET A 197 2.99 2.61 -18.55
C MET A 197 4.02 3.67 -18.17
N GLN A 198 4.90 4.08 -19.10
CA GLN A 198 5.96 5.04 -18.81
C GLN A 198 5.42 6.37 -18.28
N ASP A 199 4.34 6.90 -18.87
CA ASP A 199 3.70 8.14 -18.42
C ASP A 199 3.25 8.09 -16.95
N SER A 200 2.83 6.90 -16.48
CA SER A 200 2.43 6.67 -15.08
C SER A 200 3.61 6.43 -14.14
N LEU A 201 4.80 6.17 -14.68
CA LEU A 201 6.00 5.85 -13.93
C LEU A 201 6.98 7.02 -13.85
N ASP A 202 6.83 8.05 -14.67
CA ASP A 202 7.66 9.27 -14.67
C ASP A 202 7.73 9.94 -13.29
N SER A 203 6.65 9.85 -12.50
CA SER A 203 6.59 10.38 -11.15
C SER A 203 7.47 9.62 -10.14
N ILE A 204 7.72 8.32 -10.38
CA ILE A 204 8.55 7.44 -9.54
C ILE A 204 9.98 7.36 -10.06
N PHE A 205 10.16 7.45 -11.39
CA PHE A 205 11.45 7.43 -12.09
C PHE A 205 11.72 8.77 -12.80
N PRO A 206 11.87 9.87 -12.03
CA PRO A 206 12.02 11.22 -12.57
C PRO A 206 13.27 11.37 -13.44
N LYS A 207 13.10 11.94 -14.63
CA LYS A 207 14.16 12.31 -15.60
C LYS A 207 14.29 13.83 -15.81
N ASP A 208 13.52 14.60 -15.05
CA ASP A 208 13.40 16.05 -15.09
C ASP A 208 14.65 16.76 -14.52
N ASN A 209 15.08 16.35 -13.32
CA ASN A 209 16.16 16.99 -12.59
C ASN A 209 17.16 15.94 -12.09
N LEU A 210 18.46 16.21 -12.28
CA LEU A 210 19.55 15.35 -11.82
C LEU A 210 19.47 15.04 -10.32
N ARG A 211 18.97 15.97 -9.50
CA ARG A 211 18.76 15.74 -8.06
C ARG A 211 17.70 14.66 -7.82
N ASN A 212 16.54 14.79 -8.47
CA ASN A 212 15.43 13.84 -8.36
C ASN A 212 15.83 12.46 -8.92
N THR A 213 16.52 12.42 -10.06
CA THR A 213 17.00 11.16 -10.64
C THR A 213 17.98 10.44 -9.71
N ARG A 214 18.94 11.16 -9.12
CA ARG A 214 19.89 10.59 -8.14
C ARG A 214 19.17 10.14 -6.87
N PHE A 215 18.20 10.91 -6.39
CA PHE A 215 17.39 10.56 -5.23
C PHE A 215 16.64 9.24 -5.47
N ALA A 216 15.99 9.07 -6.62
CA ALA A 216 15.29 7.83 -6.98
C ALA A 216 16.26 6.62 -7.04
N ILE A 217 17.43 6.78 -7.67
CA ILE A 217 18.46 5.73 -7.72
C ILE A 217 18.93 5.34 -6.30
N ASN A 218 19.23 6.32 -5.46
CA ASN A 218 19.69 6.10 -4.09
C ASN A 218 18.60 5.44 -3.23
N PHE A 219 17.35 5.85 -3.43
CA PHE A 219 16.22 5.24 -2.75
C PHE A 219 16.09 3.75 -3.13
N PHE A 220 16.00 3.42 -4.42
CA PHE A 220 15.82 2.03 -4.86
C PHE A 220 17.02 1.13 -4.56
N THR A 221 18.23 1.68 -4.56
CA THR A 221 19.42 0.94 -4.10
C THR A 221 19.39 0.68 -2.60
N SER A 222 18.97 1.65 -1.79
CA SER A 222 18.87 1.48 -0.32
C SER A 222 17.86 0.42 0.10
N ILE A 223 16.80 0.20 -0.68
CA ILE A 223 15.78 -0.83 -0.39
C ILE A 223 16.11 -2.21 -0.98
N GLY A 224 17.26 -2.34 -1.66
CA GLY A 224 17.74 -3.60 -2.25
C GLY A 224 17.22 -3.87 -3.67
N LEU A 225 16.58 -2.90 -4.33
CA LEU A 225 15.99 -3.03 -5.67
C LEU A 225 16.74 -2.21 -6.72
N GLY A 226 18.06 -2.05 -6.58
CA GLY A 226 18.87 -1.20 -7.48
C GLY A 226 18.76 -1.55 -8.96
N GLY A 227 18.49 -2.82 -9.30
CA GLY A 227 18.34 -3.28 -10.69
C GLY A 227 17.17 -2.64 -11.45
N ILE A 228 16.15 -2.12 -10.77
CA ILE A 228 15.03 -1.45 -11.46
C ILE A 228 15.42 -0.05 -11.97
N THR A 229 16.57 0.48 -11.54
CA THR A 229 17.03 1.83 -11.90
C THR A 229 18.13 1.84 -12.96
N GLU A 230 18.39 0.71 -13.63
CA GLU A 230 19.42 0.60 -14.69
C GLU A 230 19.24 1.69 -15.76
N ASN A 231 18.01 1.87 -16.27
CA ASN A 231 17.69 2.87 -17.28
C ASN A 231 17.95 4.31 -16.81
N LEU A 232 17.71 4.62 -15.53
CA LEU A 232 18.03 5.93 -14.98
C LEU A 232 19.53 6.16 -14.87
N ARG A 233 20.31 5.10 -14.55
CA ARG A 233 21.77 5.17 -14.51
C ARG A 233 22.36 5.39 -15.89
N GLU A 234 21.84 4.69 -16.90
CA GLU A 234 22.23 4.90 -18.30
C GLU A 234 21.89 6.32 -18.77
N TYR A 235 20.70 6.83 -18.42
CA TYR A 235 20.30 8.21 -18.70
C TYR A 235 21.28 9.23 -18.08
N LEU A 236 21.68 9.05 -16.82
CA LEU A 236 22.68 9.90 -16.17
C LEU A 236 24.06 9.80 -16.83
N LYS A 237 24.43 8.63 -17.37
CA LYS A 237 25.74 8.40 -18.01
C LYS A 237 25.81 9.01 -19.42
N ASN A 238 24.68 9.02 -20.14
CA ASN A 238 24.58 9.52 -21.51
C ASN A 238 24.30 11.03 -21.59
N MET A 239 23.98 11.69 -20.47
CA MET A 239 23.74 13.12 -20.45
C MET A 239 25.07 13.90 -20.56
N PRO A 240 25.19 14.90 -21.46
CA PRO A 240 26.42 15.68 -21.62
C PRO A 240 26.86 16.34 -20.30
N PRO A 241 28.16 16.40 -19.99
CA PRO A 241 28.69 16.95 -18.74
C PRO A 241 28.59 18.48 -18.63
N MET A 242 27.67 19.14 -19.34
CA MET A 242 27.48 20.59 -19.28
C MET A 242 26.70 21.08 -18.04
N ILE A 243 26.07 20.19 -17.27
CA ILE A 243 25.29 20.56 -16.06
C ILE A 243 26.09 20.37 -14.76
N MET A 244 27.31 19.82 -14.82
CA MET A 244 28.15 19.61 -13.63
C MET A 244 28.80 20.91 -13.11
N GLN A 245 28.72 22.01 -13.88
CA GLN A 245 29.31 23.31 -13.53
C GLN A 245 28.34 24.34 -12.93
N GLN A 246 27.02 24.10 -12.89
CA GLN A 246 26.05 25.10 -12.40
C GLN A 246 25.48 24.87 -10.99
N GLN A 247 25.92 23.84 -10.27
CA GLN A 247 25.55 23.63 -8.87
C GLN A 247 26.77 23.27 -8.00
N LYS A 248 27.78 24.16 -8.02
CA LYS A 248 28.74 24.24 -6.93
C LYS A 248 28.16 25.22 -5.90
N PRO A 249 27.66 24.77 -4.73
CA PRO A 249 27.56 25.69 -3.60
C PRO A 249 28.99 26.07 -3.21
N GLU A 250 29.27 27.37 -3.17
CA GLU A 250 30.45 27.91 -2.52
C GLU A 250 30.38 27.57 -1.02
N SER A 251 31.08 26.52 -0.61
CA SER A 251 31.65 26.41 0.73
C SER A 251 32.66 25.26 0.72
N GLU A 252 33.91 25.66 0.92
CA GLU A 252 35.13 24.88 1.02
C GLU A 252 35.08 23.89 2.20
N ASP A 253 35.55 22.65 1.99
CA ASP A 253 36.48 21.98 2.90
C ASP A 253 36.94 20.65 2.29
N ASP A 254 38.22 20.64 1.89
CA ASP A 254 38.96 19.51 1.35
C ASP A 254 39.32 18.50 2.45
N SER A 255 39.00 17.22 2.23
CA SER A 255 39.88 16.11 2.63
C SER A 255 39.45 14.81 1.93
N SER A 256 39.96 14.64 0.71
CA SER A 256 40.01 13.36 0.02
C SER A 256 41.20 12.54 0.55
N SER A 257 40.96 11.38 1.14
CA SER A 257 41.97 10.32 1.22
C SER A 257 41.37 9.01 0.70
N SER A 258 41.52 8.80 -0.60
CA SER A 258 41.36 7.52 -1.27
C SER A 258 42.54 6.62 -0.92
N SER A 259 42.32 5.59 -0.10
CA SER A 259 43.31 4.54 0.15
C SER A 259 43.10 3.37 -0.80
N SER A 260 43.94 3.29 -1.81
CA SER A 260 44.22 2.06 -2.56
C SER A 260 45.73 1.97 -2.67
N ASP A 261 46.34 1.08 -1.91
CA ASP A 261 47.67 0.57 -2.22
C ASP A 261 47.77 -0.88 -1.80
N ASP A 262 48.17 -1.66 -2.78
CA ASP A 262 48.37 -3.10 -2.77
C ASP A 262 49.81 -3.40 -2.31
N ASP A 263 49.99 -4.63 -1.84
CA ASP A 263 51.19 -5.44 -2.06
C ASP A 263 52.36 -5.49 -1.01
N ARG A 264 52.80 -6.76 -0.81
CA ARG A 264 54.14 -7.28 -0.42
C ARG A 264 54.47 -7.67 1.02
N ARG A 265 54.31 -8.99 1.21
CA ARG A 265 55.02 -9.92 2.12
C ARG A 265 56.50 -9.59 2.36
N ARG A 266 56.94 -9.56 3.64
CA ARG A 266 58.32 -9.91 4.04
C ARG A 266 58.38 -10.71 5.35
N ARG A 267 58.81 -11.98 5.22
CA ARG A 267 59.33 -12.86 6.27
C ARG A 267 60.59 -12.24 6.88
N MET A 268 60.68 -12.14 8.21
CA MET A 268 61.94 -11.87 8.91
C MET A 268 62.22 -12.99 9.93
N LYS A 269 63.28 -13.75 9.63
CA LYS A 269 63.95 -14.70 10.52
C LYS A 269 64.53 -13.95 11.72
N ARG A 270 64.35 -14.46 12.94
CA ARG A 270 65.20 -14.11 14.09
C ARG A 270 66.08 -15.31 14.43
N LYS A 271 67.40 -15.09 14.37
CA LYS A 271 68.44 -15.99 14.88
C LYS A 271 68.84 -15.56 16.29
N ASN A 272 69.22 -16.56 17.07
CA ASN A 272 69.71 -16.54 18.45
C ASN A 272 71.11 -15.91 18.58
N ASP A 273 71.42 -15.44 19.79
CA ASP A 273 72.60 -15.77 20.64
C ASP A 273 72.37 -15.02 21.98
N ASP A 274 72.14 -15.66 23.13
CA ASP A 274 72.97 -16.50 24.03
C ASP A 274 73.90 -15.70 24.97
N SER A 275 73.67 -15.83 26.28
CA SER A 275 74.70 -16.18 27.30
C SER A 275 74.24 -16.05 28.76
N SER A 276 74.18 -17.22 29.42
CA SER A 276 74.75 -17.57 30.75
C SER A 276 74.22 -16.93 32.05
N SER A 277 73.65 -17.76 32.95
CA SER A 277 74.38 -18.32 34.11
C SER A 277 73.45 -19.04 35.14
N GLY A 278 73.95 -20.09 35.79
CA GLY A 278 73.54 -20.42 37.18
C GLY A 278 72.81 -21.74 37.51
N ARG A 279 73.57 -22.85 37.54
CA ARG A 279 73.51 -24.00 38.49
C ARG A 279 72.31 -24.12 39.47
N HIS A 280 71.63 -25.28 39.57
CA HIS A 280 71.84 -26.36 40.57
C HIS A 280 70.73 -27.46 40.61
N ARG A 281 71.18 -28.71 40.49
CA ARG A 281 70.67 -30.04 40.93
C ARG A 281 69.46 -30.20 41.88
N LYS A 282 68.57 -31.16 41.55
CA LYS A 282 68.15 -32.42 42.28
C LYS A 282 66.66 -32.73 41.95
N ARG A 283 66.30 -33.79 41.20
CA ARG A 283 66.15 -35.23 41.53
C ARG A 283 64.98 -35.58 42.48
N ARG A 284 64.15 -36.53 42.00
CA ARG A 284 63.10 -37.40 42.62
C ARG A 284 61.66 -36.83 42.56
N LYS A 285 60.57 -37.59 42.50
CA LYS A 285 60.10 -38.97 42.11
C LYS A 285 58.63 -39.00 42.65
N ALA A 286 57.70 -39.71 42.00
CA ALA A 286 56.40 -40.29 42.48
C ALA A 286 55.85 -39.84 43.86
N ASP A 287 54.56 -39.54 44.05
CA ASP A 287 53.34 -40.19 43.56
C ASP A 287 52.29 -39.21 42.99
#